data_AF-A0A0M3B2I9-F1
#
_entry.id   AF-A0A0M3B2I9-F1
#
_cell.length_a   1.000
_cell.length_b   1.000
_cell.length_c   1.000
_cell.angle_alpha   90.00
_cell.angle_beta   90.00
_cell.angle_gamma   90.00
#
_symmetry.space_group_name_H-M   'P 1'
#
loop_
_entity.id
_entity.type
_entity.pdbx_description
1 polymer ?
#
loop_
_entity_poly.entity_id
_entity_poly.type
_entity_poly.pdbx_seq_one_letter_code
_entity_poly.pdbx_strand_id
1 'polypeptide(L)'
;MAYDVARPLKRCPSHPGALLNDIIPETGKSKIEIASMLGISRQQLHDILAERKPVSANVAARLGKLFGDGATVWLRMQAAYDAWHAENSIDLSAVPTLEMA
;
A
#
# COMPACT_ATOMS: atom_id res chain seq x y z
N MET A 1 14.69 -24.74 15.25
CA MET A 1 14.38 -23.40 15.77
C MET A 1 13.05 -23.01 15.18
N ALA A 2 11.97 -23.04 15.96
CA ALA A 2 10.65 -22.62 15.49
C ALA A 2 10.76 -21.16 15.03
N TYR A 3 10.41 -20.90 13.78
CA TYR A 3 10.37 -19.56 13.23
C TYR A 3 9.10 -18.89 13.78
N ASP A 4 9.18 -18.43 15.03
CA ASP A 4 8.12 -17.67 15.68
C ASP A 4 8.08 -16.30 14.98
N VAL A 5 7.17 -16.17 14.01
CA VAL A 5 6.98 -14.92 13.27
C VAL A 5 6.34 -13.93 14.22
N ALA A 6 7.17 -13.29 15.04
CA ALA A 6 6.75 -12.23 15.94
C ALA A 6 6.38 -10.99 15.12
N ARG A 7 5.17 -11.00 14.56
CA ARG A 7 4.31 -9.83 14.28
C ARG A 7 3.08 -10.29 13.50
N PRO A 8 1.93 -10.52 14.16
CA PRO A 8 0.81 -9.70 13.76
C PRO A 8 1.19 -8.28 14.17
N LEU A 9 1.33 -7.36 13.21
CA LEU A 9 1.34 -5.94 13.55
C LEU A 9 0.05 -5.69 14.34
N LYS A 10 0.18 -5.48 15.66
CA LYS A 10 -0.99 -5.26 16.54
C LYS A 10 -1.83 -4.05 16.10
N ARG A 11 -1.24 -3.19 15.27
CA ARG A 11 -1.86 -2.02 14.65
C ARG A 11 -1.91 -2.21 13.13
N CYS A 12 -3.05 -1.87 12.54
CA CYS A 12 -3.24 -1.82 11.10
C CYS A 12 -2.16 -0.93 10.42
N PRO A 13 -1.42 -1.43 9.41
CA PRO A 13 -0.54 -0.64 8.58
C PRO A 13 -1.30 0.47 7.86
N SER A 14 -0.62 1.56 7.50
CA SER A 14 -1.24 2.63 6.72
C SER A 14 -1.36 2.25 5.25
N HIS A 15 -2.53 2.50 4.65
CA HIS A 15 -2.67 2.43 3.20
C HIS A 15 -1.76 3.48 2.53
N PRO A 16 -1.09 3.17 1.39
CA PRO A 16 -0.26 4.16 0.70
C PRO A 16 -1.02 5.44 0.31
N GLY A 17 -2.32 5.32 0.06
CA GLY A 17 -3.22 6.44 -0.19
C GLY A 17 -3.32 7.46 0.94
N ALA A 18 -3.22 7.01 2.20
CA ALA A 18 -3.19 7.90 3.37
C ALA A 18 -1.93 8.77 3.34
N LEU A 19 -0.76 8.14 3.15
CA LEU A 19 0.51 8.88 2.99
C LEU A 19 0.45 9.84 1.80
N LEU A 20 -0.17 9.42 0.69
CA LEU A 20 -0.32 10.29 -0.47
C LEU A 20 -1.16 11.54 -0.17
N ASN A 21 -2.18 11.46 0.70
CA ASN A 21 -2.94 12.65 1.11
C ASN A 21 -2.10 13.64 1.92
N ASP A 22 -1.11 13.16 2.66
CA ASP A 22 -0.23 14.01 3.46
C ASP A 22 0.84 14.67 2.59
N ILE A 23 1.45 13.94 1.66
CA ILE A 23 2.55 14.49 0.84
C ILE A 23 2.07 15.38 -0.31
N ILE A 24 0.91 15.12 -0.92
CA ILE A 24 0.45 15.89 -2.09
C ILE A 24 0.31 17.39 -1.77
N PRO A 25 -0.31 17.82 -0.66
CA PRO A 25 -0.36 19.23 -0.27
C PRO A 25 1.01 19.89 -0.18
N GLU A 26 2.03 19.17 0.31
CA GLU A 26 3.39 19.69 0.47
C GLU A 26 4.11 19.92 -0.86
N THR A 27 3.68 19.26 -1.94
CA THR A 27 4.24 19.47 -3.28
C THR A 27 3.85 20.82 -3.90
N GLY A 28 2.84 21.51 -3.34
CA GLY A 28 2.24 22.71 -3.94
C GLY A 28 1.46 22.44 -5.24
N LYS A 29 1.20 21.16 -5.55
CA LYS A 29 0.44 20.73 -6.74
C LYS A 29 -0.97 20.30 -6.37
N SER A 30 -1.92 20.61 -7.24
CA SER A 30 -3.27 20.09 -7.11
C SER A 30 -3.32 18.58 -7.38
N LYS A 31 -4.32 17.90 -6.81
CA LYS A 31 -4.60 16.48 -7.10
C LYS A 31 -4.79 16.23 -8.60
N ILE A 32 -5.28 17.22 -9.34
CA ILE A 32 -5.48 17.13 -10.79
C ILE A 32 -4.12 17.11 -11.52
N GLU A 33 -3.21 18.01 -11.16
CA GLU A 33 -1.85 18.03 -11.70
C GLU A 33 -1.12 16.73 -11.39
N ILE A 34 -1.20 16.23 -10.15
CA ILE A 34 -0.57 14.96 -9.76
C ILE A 34 -1.12 13.79 -10.58
N ALA A 35 -2.45 13.68 -10.76
CA ALA A 35 -3.04 12.64 -11.60
C ALA A 35 -2.52 12.69 -13.04
N SER A 36 -2.42 13.91 -13.60
CA SER A 36 -1.87 14.14 -14.93
C SER A 36 -0.38 13.75 -15.04
N MET A 37 0.45 14.17 -14.07
CA MET A 37 1.87 13.81 -14.01
C MET A 37 2.09 12.31 -13.86
N LEU A 38 1.25 11.64 -13.07
CA LEU A 38 1.23 10.19 -12.94
C LEU A 38 0.68 9.51 -14.19
N GLY A 39 0.01 10.20 -15.10
CA GLY A 39 -0.66 9.63 -16.27
C GLY A 39 -1.78 8.65 -15.90
N ILE A 40 -2.53 8.94 -14.83
CA ILE A 40 -3.70 8.18 -14.38
C ILE A 40 -4.94 9.07 -14.35
N SER A 41 -6.14 8.48 -14.33
CA SER A 41 -7.36 9.27 -14.22
C SER A 41 -7.47 9.94 -12.85
N ARG A 42 -8.12 11.11 -12.79
CA ARG A 42 -8.45 11.78 -11.51
C ARG A 42 -9.26 10.87 -10.59
N GLN A 43 -10.17 10.08 -11.16
CA GLN A 43 -10.97 9.12 -10.40
C GLN A 43 -10.10 8.04 -9.77
N GLN A 44 -9.15 7.49 -10.52
CA GLN A 44 -8.23 6.50 -10.01
C GLN A 44 -7.36 7.06 -8.87
N LEU A 45 -6.79 8.25 -9.03
CA LEU A 45 -6.05 8.90 -7.95
C LEU A 45 -6.96 9.14 -6.73
N HIS A 46 -8.17 9.66 -6.94
CA HIS A 46 -9.13 9.89 -5.86
C HIS A 46 -9.48 8.61 -5.09
N ASP A 47 -9.71 7.49 -5.79
CA ASP A 47 -10.02 6.22 -5.14
C ASP A 47 -8.83 5.66 -4.34
N ILE A 48 -7.60 5.88 -4.82
CA ILE A 48 -6.38 5.54 -4.08
C ILE A 48 -6.26 6.40 -2.83
N LEU A 49 -6.43 7.72 -2.96
CA LEU A 49 -6.37 8.67 -1.84
C LEU A 49 -7.47 8.41 -0.81
N ALA A 50 -8.64 7.92 -1.23
CA ALA A 50 -9.71 7.53 -0.32
C ALA A 50 -9.56 6.10 0.22
N GLU A 51 -8.42 5.45 -0.01
CA GLU A 51 -8.10 4.09 0.47
C GLU A 51 -9.08 3.01 -0.04
N ARG A 52 -9.80 3.30 -1.14
CA ARG A 52 -10.77 2.37 -1.75
C ARG A 52 -10.18 1.50 -2.84
N LYS A 53 -9.05 1.91 -3.43
CA LYS A 53 -8.31 1.17 -4.46
C LYS A 53 -6.86 1.03 -4.02
N PRO A 54 -6.26 -0.16 -4.21
CA PRO A 54 -4.85 -0.36 -3.90
C PRO A 54 -3.95 0.39 -4.87
N VAL A 55 -2.73 0.67 -4.43
CA VAL A 55 -1.64 1.06 -5.32
C VAL A 55 -1.13 -0.18 -6.06
N SER A 56 -1.48 -0.30 -7.35
CA SER A 56 -0.96 -1.37 -8.21
C SER A 56 0.51 -1.18 -8.56
N ALA A 57 1.18 -2.22 -9.05
CA ALA A 57 2.58 -2.15 -9.48
C ALA A 57 2.86 -1.04 -10.51
N ASN A 58 1.94 -0.85 -11.47
CA ASN A 58 2.06 0.23 -12.46
C ASN A 58 1.97 1.62 -11.83
N VAL A 59 1.09 1.80 -10.84
CA VAL A 59 0.97 3.07 -10.10
C VAL A 59 2.19 3.28 -9.21
N ALA A 60 2.65 2.25 -8.50
CA ALA A 60 3.86 2.29 -7.69
C ALA A 60 5.10 2.70 -8.50
N ALA A 61 5.27 2.18 -9.73
CA ALA A 61 6.35 2.59 -10.62
C ALA A 61 6.27 4.08 -11.00
N ARG A 62 5.05 4.58 -11.28
CA ARG A 62 4.81 6.00 -11.58
C ARG A 62 5.08 6.90 -10.37
N LEU A 63 4.60 6.51 -9.19
CA LEU A 63 4.85 7.21 -7.93
C LEU A 63 6.35 7.24 -7.61
N GLY A 64 7.03 6.09 -7.72
CA GLY A 64 8.47 5.98 -7.50
C GLY A 64 9.30 6.87 -8.44
N LYS A 65 8.86 7.02 -9.69
CA LYS A 65 9.49 7.96 -10.63
C LYS A 65 9.18 9.41 -10.29
N LEU A 66 7.96 9.71 -9.84
CA LEU A 66 7.52 11.06 -9.50
C LEU A 66 8.20 11.59 -8.22
N PHE A 67 8.32 10.77 -7.19
CA PHE A 67 8.86 11.15 -5.88
C PHE A 67 10.34 10.78 -5.69
N GLY A 68 10.92 9.97 -6.57
CA GLY A 68 12.35 9.64 -6.57
C GLY A 68 12.77 8.56 -5.57
N ASP A 69 11.82 7.86 -4.94
CA ASP A 69 12.04 6.79 -3.95
C ASP A 69 11.94 5.37 -4.52
N GLY A 70 11.54 5.25 -5.79
CA GLY A 70 11.39 3.97 -6.49
C GLY A 70 10.10 3.21 -6.14
N ALA A 71 9.73 2.23 -6.96
CA ALA A 71 8.43 1.54 -6.84
C ALA A 71 8.29 0.69 -5.56
N THR A 72 9.42 0.22 -5.03
CA THR A 72 9.46 -0.80 -3.97
C THR A 72 8.88 -0.30 -2.65
N VAL A 73 9.05 0.99 -2.32
CA VAL A 73 8.50 1.55 -1.07
C VAL A 73 6.98 1.48 -1.07
N TRP A 74 6.35 1.91 -2.18
CA TRP A 74 4.91 1.90 -2.38
C TRP A 74 4.33 0.49 -2.36
N LEU A 75 5.00 -0.46 -3.04
CA LEU A 75 4.57 -1.86 -3.07
C LEU A 75 4.65 -2.54 -1.70
N ARG A 76 5.71 -2.27 -0.92
CA ARG A 76 5.85 -2.84 0.42
C ARG A 76 4.78 -2.31 1.37
N MET A 77 4.46 -1.02 1.27
CA MET A 77 3.37 -0.43 2.06
C MET A 77 2.02 -1.07 1.70
N GLN A 78 1.71 -1.20 0.41
CA GLN A 78 0.47 -1.85 -0.03
C GLN A 78 0.41 -3.32 0.43
N ALA A 79 1.51 -4.07 0.25
CA ALA A 79 1.56 -5.47 0.65
C ALA A 79 1.36 -5.65 2.16
N ALA A 80 1.94 -4.78 2.98
CA ALA A 80 1.72 -4.81 4.43
C ALA A 80 0.26 -4.53 4.79
N TYR A 81 -0.35 -3.51 4.17
CA TYR A 81 -1.76 -3.19 4.36
C TYR A 81 -2.68 -4.34 3.97
N ASP A 82 -2.46 -4.93 2.79
CA ASP A 82 -3.27 -6.01 2.24
C ASP A 82 -3.14 -7.29 3.09
N ALA A 83 -1.91 -7.65 3.47
CA ALA A 83 -1.64 -8.82 4.31
C ALA A 83 -2.33 -8.71 5.68
N TRP A 84 -2.22 -7.54 6.33
CA TRP A 84 -2.88 -7.32 7.62
C TRP A 84 -4.40 -7.48 7.52
N HIS A 85 -5.03 -6.91 6.49
CA HIS A 85 -6.47 -7.07 6.29
C HIS A 85 -6.86 -8.51 5.97
N ALA A 86 -6.08 -9.21 5.14
CA ALA A 86 -6.33 -10.61 4.81
C ALA A 86 -6.28 -11.48 6.08
N GLU A 87 -5.21 -11.38 6.86
CA GLU A 87 -5.00 -12.14 8.10
C GLU A 87 -6.07 -11.88 9.18
N ASN A 88 -6.70 -10.70 9.18
CA ASN A 88 -7.71 -10.32 10.16
C ASN A 88 -9.17 -10.48 9.66
N SER A 89 -9.39 -10.79 8.39
CA SER A 89 -10.74 -10.89 7.80
C SER A 89 -11.17 -12.30 7.42
N ILE A 90 -10.24 -13.25 7.34
CA ILE A 90 -10.52 -14.64 6.97
C ILE A 90 -10.24 -15.59 8.14
N ASP A 91 -11.02 -16.67 8.23
CA ASP A 91 -10.77 -17.74 9.21
C ASP A 91 -9.63 -18.63 8.71
N LEU A 92 -8.50 -18.57 9.42
CA LEU A 92 -7.31 -19.38 9.14
C LEU A 92 -7.17 -20.59 10.07
N SER A 93 -8.12 -20.83 10.97
CA SER A 93 -8.02 -21.89 11.99
C SER A 93 -7.87 -23.31 11.41
N ALA A 94 -8.38 -23.51 10.20
CA ALA A 94 -8.28 -24.78 9.48
C ALA A 94 -6.96 -24.97 8.70
N VAL A 95 -6.11 -23.94 8.61
CA VAL A 95 -4.83 -24.00 7.87
C VAL A 95 -3.71 -24.46 8.82
N PRO A 96 -3.12 -25.65 8.61
CA PRO A 96 -2.06 -26.15 9.48
C PRO A 96 -0.72 -25.45 9.22
N THR A 97 0.08 -25.27 10.27
CA THR A 97 1.49 -24.85 10.13
C THR A 97 2.36 -26.09 9.92
N LEU A 98 3.20 -26.07 8.87
CA LEU A 98 4.15 -27.15 8.59
C LEU A 98 5.46 -26.88 9.33
N GLU A 99 5.88 -27.82 10.17
CA GLU A 99 7.23 -27.82 10.74
C GLU A 99 8.19 -28.50 9.74
N MET A 100 9.26 -27.81 9.37
CA MET A 100 10.32 -28.39 8.53
C MET A 100 11.34 -29.11 9.42
N ALA A 101 11.70 -30.34 9.03
CA ALA A 101 12.71 -31.18 9.70
C ALA A 101 14.14 -30.76 9.33
#